data_AF-A0AAV6GQT2-F1
#
_entry.id   AF-A0AAV6GQT2-F1
#
_cell.length_a   1.000
_cell.length_b   1.000
_cell.length_c   1.000
_cell.angle_alpha   90.00
_cell.angle_beta   90.00
_cell.angle_gamma   90.00
#
_symmetry.space_group_name_H-M   'P 1'
#
loop_
_entity.id
_entity.type
_entity.pdbx_description
1 polymer ?
#
loop_
_entity_poly.entity_id
_entity_poly.type
_entity_poly.pdbx_seq_one_letter_code
_entity_poly.pdbx_strand_id
1 'polypeptide(L)'
;MPTTCCVKNCHSRSNDQQGNKTGVRFFRFPLWKRMYGEQVAEVTKRRRMAWVAAMRRRDITFDNISKSMRVCSQHFHSGEPSYEMLENHPDWKPSLLLGHDDVQMTDEARFQRSLKRKVVAEDLYAEPLQVQPKNLDAELPHPEELDAEPPQVQPEDMDAEPLQELPEDLDAEQPVMTSAECEFCTSRQALIVSLLEENRHLKEELEEYRMDERFLRGDDEKVKYYTGLPNFAIFQAMLLNILPYIHQGKRKLTAFQCVLLTLMRLRLDLPFQHLSHLFQVHRTTVGVAFQQTIEVLYARLSLIVHWPSRDCLMVSMPHQFIESFGKHVAAIVDCF
;
A
#
# COMPACT_ATOMS: atom_id res chain seq x y z
N MET A 1 5.32 38.06 -4.94
CA MET A 1 5.15 38.91 -3.74
C MET A 1 5.91 38.32 -2.58
N PRO A 2 6.62 39.11 -1.77
CA PRO A 2 7.35 38.61 -0.61
C PRO A 2 6.37 38.02 0.42
N THR A 3 6.74 36.88 0.98
CA THR A 3 5.96 36.22 2.02
C THR A 3 6.21 36.93 3.35
N THR A 4 5.15 37.23 4.10
CA THR A 4 5.25 37.90 5.42
C THR A 4 4.62 37.05 6.51
N CYS A 5 5.18 37.14 7.72
CA CYS A 5 4.61 36.47 8.88
C CYS A 5 3.24 37.08 9.26
N CYS A 6 2.28 36.24 9.65
CA CYS A 6 0.95 36.69 10.10
C CYS A 6 0.85 36.90 11.62
N VAL A 7 1.89 36.54 12.38
CA VAL A 7 1.95 36.76 13.83
C VAL A 7 1.96 38.25 14.12
N LYS A 8 1.23 38.67 15.16
CA LYS A 8 1.15 40.10 15.56
C LYS A 8 2.54 40.63 15.89
N ASN A 9 2.84 41.84 15.44
CA ASN A 9 4.12 42.52 15.64
C ASN A 9 5.36 41.77 15.10
N CYS A 10 5.17 40.76 14.24
CA CYS A 10 6.28 40.10 13.55
C CYS A 10 6.52 40.77 12.19
N HIS A 11 7.72 41.30 11.97
CA HIS A 11 8.12 41.96 10.73
C HIS A 11 8.92 41.06 9.78
N SER A 12 9.00 39.76 10.05
CA SER A 12 9.75 38.81 9.24
C SER A 12 9.16 38.66 7.84
N ARG A 13 10.01 38.81 6.82
CA ARG A 13 9.67 38.67 5.39
C ARG A 13 10.66 37.75 4.69
N SER A 14 10.24 37.10 3.61
CA SER A 14 11.11 36.22 2.80
C SER A 14 12.24 36.95 2.10
N ASN A 15 12.05 38.24 1.84
CA ASN A 15 13.01 39.11 1.17
C ASN A 15 13.22 40.39 1.99
N ASP A 16 14.45 40.89 2.02
CA ASP A 16 14.80 42.18 2.59
C ASP A 16 14.29 43.34 1.71
N GLN A 17 14.57 44.58 2.12
CA GLN A 17 14.14 45.78 1.37
C GLN A 17 14.87 45.92 0.03
N GLN A 18 15.99 45.24 -0.16
CA GLN A 18 16.81 45.23 -1.37
C GLN A 18 16.48 44.04 -2.29
N GLY A 19 15.57 43.16 -1.87
CA GLY A 19 15.11 41.99 -2.61
C GLY A 19 15.85 40.68 -2.31
N ASN A 20 16.88 40.69 -1.45
CA ASN A 20 17.66 39.50 -1.12
C ASN A 20 16.91 38.58 -0.15
N LYS A 21 17.14 37.27 -0.25
CA LYS A 21 16.50 36.28 0.64
C LYS A 21 17.07 36.40 2.05
N THR A 22 16.19 36.48 3.06
CA THR A 22 16.57 36.66 4.48
C THR A 22 16.94 35.36 5.21
N GLY A 23 16.80 34.20 4.56
CA GLY A 23 17.01 32.88 5.16
C GLY A 23 15.88 32.40 6.10
N VAL A 24 14.87 33.23 6.37
CA VAL A 24 13.73 32.88 7.23
C VAL A 24 12.76 31.94 6.51
N ARG A 25 12.43 30.80 7.13
CA ARG A 25 11.44 29.85 6.61
C ARG A 25 10.03 30.25 7.03
N PHE A 26 9.05 29.92 6.19
CA PHE A 26 7.64 30.27 6.37
C PHE A 26 6.75 29.03 6.22
N PHE A 27 5.91 28.78 7.22
CA PHE A 27 5.07 27.58 7.31
C PHE A 27 3.60 27.93 7.18
N ARG A 28 2.84 27.04 6.54
CA ARG A 28 1.38 27.15 6.40
C ARG A 28 0.69 26.64 7.65
N PHE A 29 -0.55 27.09 7.86
CA PHE A 29 -1.42 26.48 8.86
C PHE A 29 -1.69 25.00 8.50
N PRO A 30 -1.72 24.10 9.51
CA PRO A 30 -2.05 22.69 9.31
C PRO A 30 -3.41 22.50 8.62
N LEU A 31 -3.47 21.52 7.73
CA LEU A 31 -4.73 21.07 7.12
C LEU A 31 -5.45 20.10 8.05
N TRP A 32 -6.78 20.06 7.97
CA TRP A 32 -7.57 19.02 8.63
C TRP A 32 -7.78 17.84 7.68
N LYS A 33 -7.15 16.70 8.00
CA LYS A 33 -7.07 15.52 7.11
C LYS A 33 -8.20 14.52 7.39
N ARG A 34 -9.41 14.82 6.90
CA ARG A 34 -10.63 14.03 7.17
C ARG A 34 -10.63 12.62 6.56
N MET A 35 -9.90 12.41 5.48
CA MET A 35 -9.96 11.18 4.68
C MET A 35 -8.92 10.12 5.09
N TYR A 36 -8.10 10.38 6.11
CA TYR A 36 -6.94 9.56 6.47
C TYR A 36 -7.16 8.73 7.75
N GLY A 37 -8.42 8.39 8.04
CA GLY A 37 -8.83 7.67 9.25
C GLY A 37 -9.16 8.58 10.44
N GLU A 38 -9.93 8.05 11.38
CA GLU A 38 -10.50 8.80 12.51
C GLU A 38 -9.42 9.43 13.40
N GLN A 39 -8.38 8.65 13.75
CA GLN A 39 -7.29 9.13 14.59
C GLN A 39 -6.55 10.32 13.94
N VAL A 40 -6.19 10.22 12.66
CA VAL A 40 -5.48 11.29 11.93
C VAL A 40 -6.36 12.52 11.77
N ALA A 41 -7.65 12.32 11.48
CA ALA A 41 -8.61 13.40 11.37
C ALA A 41 -8.72 14.19 12.69
N GLU A 42 -8.76 13.51 13.84
CA GLU A 42 -8.89 14.16 15.14
C GLU A 42 -7.58 14.86 15.58
N VAL A 43 -6.43 14.23 15.38
CA VAL A 43 -5.12 14.83 15.71
C VAL A 43 -4.87 16.09 14.88
N THR A 44 -5.09 16.03 13.57
CA THR A 44 -4.86 17.18 12.67
C THR A 44 -5.87 18.31 12.91
N LYS A 45 -7.11 17.99 13.28
CA LYS A 45 -8.12 18.97 13.72
C LYS A 45 -7.63 19.72 14.97
N ARG A 46 -7.21 19.01 16.01
CA ARG A 46 -6.68 19.62 17.24
C ARG A 46 -5.44 20.46 16.98
N ARG A 47 -4.55 19.99 16.10
CA ARG A 47 -3.36 20.75 15.70
C ARG A 47 -3.72 22.08 15.06
N ARG A 48 -4.64 22.05 14.10
CA ARG A 48 -5.13 23.25 13.42
C ARG A 48 -5.80 24.22 14.40
N MET A 49 -6.65 23.73 15.30
CA MET A 49 -7.28 24.57 16.34
C MET A 49 -6.23 25.21 17.25
N ALA A 50 -5.19 24.47 17.64
CA ALA A 50 -4.12 24.99 18.48
C ALA A 50 -3.30 26.09 17.79
N TRP A 51 -3.04 25.97 16.49
CA TRP A 51 -2.40 27.03 15.69
C TRP A 51 -3.27 28.29 15.59
N VAL A 52 -4.57 28.13 15.32
CA VAL A 52 -5.52 29.25 15.27
C VAL A 52 -5.58 29.97 16.62
N ALA A 53 -5.66 29.21 17.72
CA ALA A 53 -5.68 29.75 19.07
C ALA A 53 -4.39 30.53 19.42
N ALA A 54 -3.22 30.05 18.95
CA ALA A 54 -1.94 30.71 19.17
C ALA A 54 -1.87 32.11 18.52
N MET A 55 -2.56 32.34 17.40
CA MET A 55 -2.50 33.64 16.72
C MET A 55 -3.28 34.75 17.43
N ARG A 56 -4.29 34.40 18.25
CA ARG A 56 -5.19 35.35 18.94
C ARG A 56 -5.67 36.51 18.04
N ARG A 57 -6.02 36.18 16.81
CA ARG A 57 -6.48 37.09 15.75
C ARG A 57 -7.92 36.75 15.39
N ARG A 58 -8.80 37.76 15.36
CA ARG A 58 -10.23 37.56 15.07
C ARG A 58 -10.49 37.18 13.61
N ASP A 59 -9.59 37.56 12.72
CA ASP A 59 -9.65 37.29 11.28
C ASP A 59 -9.08 35.92 10.89
N ILE A 60 -8.57 35.16 11.86
CA ILE A 60 -8.09 33.79 11.65
C ILE A 60 -8.99 32.86 12.47
N THR A 61 -9.83 32.10 11.80
CA THR A 61 -10.69 31.08 12.43
C THR A 61 -10.37 29.70 11.86
N PHE A 62 -10.95 28.64 12.43
CA PHE A 62 -10.70 27.27 11.97
C PHE A 62 -11.04 27.08 10.49
N ASP A 63 -12.18 27.62 10.06
CA ASP A 63 -12.69 27.51 8.69
C ASP A 63 -12.19 28.62 7.77
N ASN A 64 -11.79 29.77 8.33
CA ASN A 64 -11.33 30.92 7.57
C ASN A 64 -9.84 31.22 7.82
N ILE A 65 -8.98 30.59 7.03
CA ILE A 65 -7.54 30.84 7.00
C ILE A 65 -7.12 31.10 5.55
N SER A 66 -6.62 32.30 5.27
CA SER A 66 -6.18 32.64 3.92
C SER A 66 -4.98 31.79 3.48
N LYS A 67 -4.98 31.36 2.20
CA LYS A 67 -3.87 30.60 1.58
C LYS A 67 -2.54 31.34 1.58
N SER A 68 -2.53 32.66 1.81
CA SER A 68 -1.31 33.48 1.91
C SER A 68 -0.76 33.59 3.34
N MET A 69 -1.54 33.25 4.36
CA MET A 69 -1.09 33.35 5.76
C MET A 69 0.05 32.36 6.07
N ARG A 70 1.10 32.87 6.70
CA ARG A 70 2.29 32.08 7.06
C ARG A 70 2.80 32.46 8.44
N VAL A 71 3.35 31.49 9.14
CA VAL A 71 4.09 31.70 10.40
C VAL A 71 5.57 31.45 10.12
N CYS A 72 6.44 32.36 10.55
CA CYS A 72 7.88 32.22 10.30
C CYS A 72 8.57 31.28 11.30
N SER A 73 9.79 30.83 10.97
CA SER A 73 10.58 29.90 11.79
C SER A 73 10.86 30.38 13.21
N GLN A 74 10.91 31.70 13.44
CA GLN A 74 11.21 32.29 14.76
C GLN A 74 10.17 31.97 15.84
N HIS A 75 8.99 31.45 15.47
CA HIS A 75 7.93 31.12 16.41
C HIS A 75 7.98 29.65 16.90
N PHE A 76 9.03 28.92 16.52
CA PHE A 76 9.29 27.53 16.88
C PHE A 76 10.70 27.40 17.47
N HIS A 77 10.88 26.53 18.45
CA HIS A 77 12.15 26.22 19.12
C HIS A 77 13.19 25.64 18.15
N SER A 78 12.80 24.67 17.32
CA SER A 78 13.68 24.08 16.28
C SER A 78 13.71 24.88 14.97
N GLY A 79 12.96 25.98 14.89
CA GLY A 79 12.81 26.74 13.65
C GLY A 79 11.81 26.14 12.65
N GLU A 80 11.17 25.00 12.96
CA GLU A 80 10.10 24.43 12.14
C GLU A 80 9.03 23.71 12.97
N PRO A 81 7.80 23.54 12.46
CA PRO A 81 6.79 22.74 13.11
C PRO A 81 7.18 21.27 13.16
N SER A 82 6.91 20.59 14.28
CA SER A 82 7.14 19.16 14.40
C SER A 82 6.20 18.31 13.54
N TYR A 83 6.43 16.99 13.52
CA TYR A 83 5.50 16.06 12.90
C TYR A 83 4.10 16.11 13.56
N GLU A 84 3.04 15.98 12.74
CA GLU A 84 1.66 16.22 13.16
C GLU A 84 1.14 15.25 14.23
N MET A 85 1.70 14.06 14.32
CA MET A 85 1.31 13.07 15.32
C MET A 85 2.05 13.24 16.66
N LEU A 86 3.06 14.11 16.74
CA LEU A 86 3.83 14.35 17.97
C LEU A 86 3.21 15.48 18.80
N GLU A 87 2.01 15.25 19.34
CA GLU A 87 1.22 16.26 20.05
C GLU A 87 1.93 16.92 21.23
N ASN A 88 2.82 16.18 21.89
CA ASN A 88 3.57 16.64 23.05
C ASN A 88 4.87 17.37 22.69
N HIS A 89 5.22 17.47 21.41
CA HIS A 89 6.43 18.17 20.98
C HIS A 89 6.27 19.69 21.16
N PRO A 90 7.29 20.42 21.67
CA PRO A 90 7.20 21.87 21.88
C PRO A 90 6.81 22.65 20.61
N ASP A 91 7.34 22.23 19.45
CA ASP A 91 7.03 22.82 18.13
C ASP A 91 5.79 22.25 17.44
N TRP A 92 4.92 21.53 18.14
CA TRP A 92 3.67 21.05 17.53
C TRP A 92 2.76 22.20 17.10
N LYS A 93 2.86 23.34 17.79
CA LYS A 93 2.25 24.63 17.47
C LYS A 93 3.23 25.79 17.70
N PRO A 94 3.03 26.96 17.08
CA PRO A 94 3.83 28.14 17.39
C PRO A 94 3.63 28.54 18.85
N SER A 95 4.73 28.79 19.56
CA SER A 95 4.72 29.10 20.99
C SER A 95 5.57 30.31 21.36
N LEU A 96 6.53 30.69 20.51
CA LEU A 96 7.49 31.77 20.78
C LEU A 96 7.07 33.08 20.13
N LEU A 97 7.33 34.20 20.81
CA LEU A 97 7.26 35.57 20.26
C LEU A 97 5.92 35.88 19.56
N LEU A 98 4.79 35.51 20.17
CA LEU A 98 3.45 35.63 19.56
C LEU A 98 2.86 37.06 19.59
N GLY A 99 3.59 38.04 20.12
CA GLY A 99 3.21 39.46 20.12
C GLY A 99 2.07 39.79 21.08
N HIS A 100 1.87 38.99 22.13
CA HIS A 100 0.95 39.25 23.23
C HIS A 100 1.61 38.92 24.58
N ASP A 101 1.48 39.82 25.56
CA ASP A 101 2.17 39.71 26.84
C ASP A 101 1.51 38.74 27.84
N ASP A 102 0.31 38.26 27.52
CA ASP A 102 -0.41 37.29 28.36
C ASP A 102 -0.01 35.85 28.01
N VAL A 103 1.20 35.46 28.39
CA VAL A 103 1.60 34.05 28.47
C VAL A 103 1.25 33.55 29.86
N GLN A 104 0.12 32.85 29.99
CA GLN A 104 0.04 31.86 31.07
C GLN A 104 1.01 30.74 30.68
N MET A 105 2.06 30.56 31.48
CA MET A 105 2.90 29.37 31.41
C MET A 105 1.99 28.14 31.36
N THR A 106 2.23 27.23 30.42
CA THR A 106 1.58 25.92 30.47
C THR A 106 2.04 25.25 31.76
N ASP A 107 1.12 25.20 32.72
CA ASP A 107 1.31 24.61 34.04
C ASP A 107 1.83 23.18 33.89
N GLU A 108 3.11 22.97 34.23
CA GLU A 108 3.79 21.67 34.24
C GLU A 108 2.93 20.62 34.99
N ALA A 109 2.23 21.05 36.04
CA ALA A 109 1.32 20.19 36.77
C ALA A 109 0.13 19.69 35.92
N ARG A 110 -0.29 20.41 34.87
CA ARG A 110 -1.32 19.97 33.92
C ARG A 110 -0.78 18.89 32.98
N PHE A 111 0.46 19.02 32.51
CA PHE A 111 1.14 18.00 31.70
C PHE A 111 1.33 16.71 32.50
N GLN A 112 1.85 16.82 33.72
CA GLN A 112 2.02 15.69 34.64
C GLN A 112 0.67 15.02 35.01
N ARG A 113 -0.41 15.80 35.17
CA ARG A 113 -1.77 15.26 35.35
C ARG A 113 -2.28 14.50 34.13
N SER A 114 -1.95 14.93 32.91
CA SER A 114 -2.32 14.23 31.68
C SER A 114 -1.58 12.89 31.54
N LEU A 115 -0.29 12.85 31.91
CA LEU A 115 0.49 11.61 31.92
C LEU A 115 -0.09 10.60 32.92
N LYS A 116 -0.39 11.03 34.15
CA LYS A 116 -1.04 10.16 35.16
C LYS A 116 -2.37 9.59 34.69
N ARG A 117 -3.19 10.35 33.96
CA ARG A 117 -4.49 9.86 33.45
C ARG A 117 -4.32 8.82 32.34
N LYS A 118 -3.27 8.91 31.51
CA LYS A 118 -2.99 7.91 30.47
C LYS A 118 -2.53 6.59 31.07
N VAL A 119 -1.63 6.64 32.05
CA VAL A 119 -1.15 5.44 32.77
C VAL A 119 -2.31 4.71 33.47
N VAL A 120 -3.18 5.46 34.16
CA VAL A 120 -4.36 4.88 34.83
C VAL A 120 -5.38 4.31 33.83
N ALA A 121 -5.49 4.90 32.63
CA ALA A 121 -6.37 4.37 31.59
C ALA A 121 -5.81 3.07 30.97
N GLU A 122 -4.49 2.95 30.79
CA GLU A 122 -3.84 1.73 30.31
C GLU A 122 -3.92 0.59 31.33
N ASP A 123 -3.78 0.89 32.64
CA ASP A 123 -3.91 -0.11 33.72
C ASP A 123 -5.34 -0.66 33.89
N LEU A 124 -6.37 0.07 33.46
CA LEU A 124 -7.77 -0.35 33.55
C LEU A 124 -8.23 -1.27 32.41
N TYR A 125 -7.44 -1.41 31.33
CA TYR A 125 -7.74 -2.29 30.19
C TYR A 125 -6.83 -3.54 30.13
N ALA A 126 -5.97 -3.76 31.12
CA ALA A 126 -5.17 -4.97 31.25
C ALA A 126 -5.90 -6.03 32.10
N GLU A 127 -7.00 -6.60 31.57
CA GLU A 127 -7.47 -7.92 32.05
C GLU A 127 -7.11 -9.03 31.05
N PRO A 128 -6.72 -10.23 31.50
CA PRO A 128 -6.24 -11.29 30.61
C PRO A 128 -7.41 -11.92 29.87
N LEU A 129 -7.38 -11.88 28.53
CA LEU A 129 -8.31 -12.64 27.69
C LEU A 129 -8.11 -14.15 27.91
N GLN A 130 -8.95 -14.75 28.76
CA GLN A 130 -9.17 -16.20 28.76
C GLN A 130 -10.08 -16.55 27.59
N VAL A 131 -9.49 -17.19 26.57
CA VAL A 131 -10.21 -17.73 25.42
C VAL A 131 -11.05 -18.94 25.86
N GLN A 132 -12.36 -18.84 25.71
CA GLN A 132 -13.23 -20.01 25.55
C GLN A 132 -13.94 -19.92 24.20
N PRO A 133 -14.01 -21.01 23.42
CA PRO A 133 -14.61 -20.99 22.11
C PRO A 133 -16.12 -21.03 22.24
N LYS A 134 -16.80 -20.03 21.67
CA LYS A 134 -18.24 -20.11 21.39
C LYS A 134 -18.44 -19.97 19.89
N ASN A 135 -18.88 -21.08 19.29
CA ASN A 135 -19.55 -21.11 17.99
C ASN A 135 -20.69 -20.09 17.97
N LEU A 136 -20.76 -19.28 16.92
CA LEU A 136 -21.94 -18.54 16.53
C LEU A 136 -21.91 -18.38 15.01
N ASP A 137 -22.73 -19.20 14.36
CA ASP A 137 -23.31 -18.89 13.06
C ASP A 137 -24.02 -17.53 13.16
N ALA A 138 -23.57 -16.55 12.38
CA ALA A 138 -24.28 -15.31 12.14
C ALA A 138 -23.95 -14.80 10.74
N GLU A 139 -24.98 -14.68 9.92
CA GLU A 139 -24.95 -14.19 8.55
C GLU A 139 -24.27 -12.81 8.44
N LEU A 140 -23.33 -12.71 7.51
CA LEU A 140 -22.71 -11.46 7.07
C LEU A 140 -23.71 -10.62 6.25
N PRO A 141 -23.92 -9.33 6.57
CA PRO A 141 -24.55 -8.42 5.62
C PRO A 141 -23.59 -8.12 4.46
N HIS A 142 -24.12 -8.21 3.24
CA HIS A 142 -23.51 -7.82 1.97
C HIS A 142 -22.91 -6.40 2.03
N PRO A 143 -21.71 -6.16 1.48
CA PRO A 143 -21.22 -4.80 1.27
C PRO A 143 -22.00 -4.12 0.13
N GLU A 144 -22.59 -2.96 0.42
CA GLU A 144 -23.02 -2.00 -0.59
C GLU A 144 -21.80 -1.47 -1.36
N GLU A 145 -21.94 -1.46 -2.68
CA GLU A 145 -20.96 -0.99 -3.65
C GLU A 145 -20.64 0.50 -3.45
N LEU A 146 -19.36 0.83 -3.27
CA LEU A 146 -18.84 2.18 -3.53
C LEU A 146 -17.83 2.09 -4.67
N ASP A 147 -18.31 2.45 -5.86
CA ASP A 147 -17.49 2.83 -7.00
C ASP A 147 -16.54 3.97 -6.60
N ALA A 148 -15.25 3.66 -6.49
CA ALA A 148 -14.18 4.65 -6.46
C ALA A 148 -13.07 4.21 -7.42
N GLU A 149 -13.00 4.87 -8.57
CA GLU A 149 -11.86 4.75 -9.48
C GLU A 149 -10.54 5.11 -8.77
N PRO A 150 -9.45 4.36 -9.00
CA PRO A 150 -8.14 4.75 -8.51
C PRO A 150 -7.60 5.94 -9.32
N PRO A 151 -7.00 6.97 -8.70
CA PRO A 151 -6.39 8.07 -9.44
C PRO A 151 -5.22 7.58 -10.30
N GLN A 152 -5.28 7.88 -11.59
CA GLN A 152 -4.15 7.70 -12.51
C GLN A 152 -3.03 8.69 -12.16
N VAL A 153 -1.88 8.18 -11.72
CA VAL A 153 -0.64 8.96 -11.62
C VAL A 153 0.10 8.82 -12.94
N GLN A 154 0.25 9.94 -13.66
CA GLN A 154 1.18 10.04 -14.78
C GLN A 154 2.61 10.15 -14.23
N PRO A 155 3.61 9.50 -14.84
CA PRO A 155 5.00 9.61 -14.43
C PRO A 155 5.55 10.94 -14.95
N GLU A 156 5.89 11.85 -14.04
CA GLU A 156 6.80 12.96 -14.35
C GLU A 156 8.21 12.55 -13.89
N ASP A 157 9.15 12.76 -14.81
CA ASP A 157 10.52 12.28 -14.79
C ASP A 157 11.29 12.67 -13.52
N MET A 158 11.82 11.67 -12.83
CA MET A 158 12.91 11.84 -11.87
C MET A 158 14.13 11.16 -12.46
N ASP A 159 15.00 11.97 -13.06
CA ASP A 159 16.34 11.56 -13.47
C ASP A 159 17.05 10.87 -12.29
N ALA A 160 17.48 9.63 -12.54
CA ALA A 160 18.26 8.85 -11.60
C ALA A 160 19.68 9.41 -11.55
N GLU A 161 20.04 10.07 -10.45
CA GLU A 161 21.45 10.23 -10.10
C GLU A 161 22.00 8.97 -9.41
N PRO A 162 23.26 8.57 -9.67
CA PRO A 162 23.81 7.31 -9.20
C PRO A 162 24.05 7.31 -7.69
N LEU A 163 23.74 6.18 -7.05
CA LEU A 163 24.15 5.87 -5.69
C LEU A 163 25.68 5.98 -5.60
N GLN A 164 26.17 7.01 -4.91
CA GLN A 164 27.57 7.18 -4.62
C GLN A 164 27.92 6.25 -3.46
N GLU A 165 28.77 5.26 -3.74
CA GLU A 165 29.36 4.35 -2.76
C GLU A 165 30.01 5.14 -1.62
N LEU A 166 29.60 4.84 -0.38
CA LEU A 166 30.18 5.37 0.84
C LEU A 166 31.61 4.81 0.99
N PRO A 167 32.65 5.64 1.18
CA PRO A 167 33.98 5.14 1.49
C PRO A 167 34.03 4.55 2.89
N GLU A 168 34.63 3.37 2.98
CA GLU A 168 35.13 2.75 4.20
C GLU A 168 36.19 3.67 4.86
N ASP A 169 36.10 3.75 6.19
CA ASP A 169 37.12 4.20 7.15
C ASP A 169 37.64 5.64 7.10
N LEU A 170 37.12 6.47 8.01
CA LEU A 170 37.90 7.51 8.69
C LEU A 170 37.53 7.56 10.17
N ASP A 171 38.46 7.09 11.00
CA ASP A 171 38.52 7.31 12.44
C ASP A 171 38.34 8.80 12.76
N ALA A 172 37.19 9.14 13.31
CA ALA A 172 36.96 10.39 14.01
C ALA A 172 36.42 10.03 15.39
N GLU A 173 37.27 10.17 16.41
CA GLU A 173 36.92 10.13 17.81
C GLU A 173 35.71 11.07 18.05
N GLN A 174 34.51 10.49 18.09
CA GLN A 174 33.35 11.20 18.58
C GLN A 174 33.50 11.32 20.10
N PRO A 175 33.27 12.50 20.69
CA PRO A 175 33.13 12.60 22.12
C PRO A 175 31.91 11.75 22.49
N VAL A 176 32.15 10.65 23.20
CA VAL A 176 31.09 9.79 23.75
C VAL A 176 30.34 10.63 24.78
N MET A 177 29.34 11.36 24.29
CA MET A 177 28.30 11.91 25.13
C MET A 177 27.40 10.72 25.46
N THR A 178 27.70 10.06 26.58
CA THR A 178 26.80 9.06 27.19
C THR A 178 25.53 9.78 27.66
N SER A 179 24.68 10.22 26.73
CA SER A 179 23.30 10.47 27.08
C SER A 179 22.70 9.08 27.29
N ALA A 180 22.45 8.71 28.54
CA ALA A 180 21.55 7.59 28.82
C ALA A 180 20.33 7.79 27.90
N GLU A 181 20.12 6.86 26.97
CA GLU A 181 18.98 6.94 26.07
C GLU A 181 17.75 7.12 26.95
N CYS A 182 16.97 8.18 26.69
CA CYS A 182 15.73 8.38 27.40
C CYS A 182 14.90 7.10 27.25
N GLU A 183 14.41 6.55 28.36
CA GLU A 183 13.63 5.31 28.40
C GLU A 183 12.47 5.32 27.38
N PHE A 184 11.90 6.49 27.12
CA PHE A 184 10.90 6.72 26.08
C PHE A 184 11.45 6.57 24.65
N CYS A 185 12.69 7.02 24.39
CA CYS A 185 13.36 6.84 23.11
C CYS A 185 13.69 5.37 22.84
N THR A 186 14.19 4.63 23.83
CA THR A 186 14.48 3.19 23.71
C THR A 186 13.20 2.39 23.50
N SER A 187 12.13 2.71 24.25
CA SER A 187 10.81 2.09 24.07
C SER A 187 10.22 2.35 22.69
N ARG A 188 10.33 3.59 22.19
CA ARG A 188 9.91 3.95 20.83
C ARG A 188 10.72 3.20 19.77
N GLN A 189 12.04 3.08 19.98
CA GLN A 189 12.92 2.36 19.05
C GLN A 189 12.57 0.88 19.00
N ALA A 190 12.33 0.24 20.15
CA ALA A 190 11.88 -1.14 20.24
C ALA A 190 10.54 -1.37 19.51
N LEU A 191 9.57 -0.45 19.69
CA LEU A 191 8.29 -0.51 18.97
C LEU A 191 8.48 -0.37 17.44
N ILE A 192 9.34 0.54 16.99
CA ILE A 192 9.65 0.70 15.55
C ILE A 192 10.23 -0.59 14.99
N VAL A 193 11.20 -1.20 15.68
CA VAL A 193 11.81 -2.47 15.27
C VAL A 193 10.74 -3.57 15.19
N SER A 194 9.88 -3.69 16.20
CA SER A 194 8.79 -4.67 16.22
C SER A 194 7.81 -4.47 15.06
N LEU A 195 7.40 -3.23 14.76
CA LEU A 195 6.47 -2.94 13.67
C LEU A 195 7.12 -3.17 12.30
N LEU A 196 8.41 -2.91 12.14
CA LEU A 196 9.14 -3.22 10.90
C LEU A 196 9.22 -4.72 10.67
N GLU A 197 9.46 -5.48 11.74
CA GLU A 197 9.47 -6.94 11.71
C GLU A 197 8.09 -7.51 11.35
N GLU A 198 7.02 -7.02 11.99
CA GLU A 198 5.65 -7.41 11.66
C GLU A 198 5.29 -7.04 10.22
N ASN A 199 5.66 -5.84 9.75
CA ASN A 199 5.45 -5.46 8.35
C ASN A 199 6.23 -6.35 7.38
N ARG A 200 7.43 -6.80 7.76
CA ARG A 200 8.20 -7.76 6.95
C ARG A 200 7.45 -9.09 6.87
N HIS A 201 7.06 -9.63 8.01
CA HIS A 201 6.31 -10.89 8.08
C HIS A 201 5.00 -10.83 7.28
N LEU A 202 4.19 -9.78 7.46
CA LEU A 202 2.93 -9.61 6.73
C LEU A 202 3.13 -9.47 5.21
N LYS A 203 4.22 -8.84 4.76
CA LYS A 203 4.56 -8.78 3.34
C LYS A 203 4.97 -10.13 2.78
N GLU A 204 5.72 -10.92 3.55
CA GLU A 204 6.10 -12.28 3.16
C GLU A 204 4.86 -13.18 3.07
N GLU A 205 3.98 -13.11 4.07
CA GLU A 205 2.71 -13.84 4.09
C GLU A 205 1.81 -13.44 2.92
N LEU A 206 1.69 -12.13 2.61
CA LEU A 206 0.90 -11.66 1.46
C LEU A 206 1.44 -12.19 0.12
N GLU A 207 2.77 -12.28 -0.02
CA GLU A 207 3.41 -12.77 -1.23
C GLU A 207 3.21 -14.29 -1.41
N GLU A 208 3.01 -15.05 -0.32
CA GLU A 208 2.71 -16.49 -0.39
C GLU A 208 1.36 -16.79 -1.07
N TYR A 209 0.37 -15.91 -0.90
CA TYR A 209 -0.95 -16.04 -1.51
C TYR A 209 -1.06 -15.41 -2.89
N ARG A 210 0.01 -14.79 -3.38
CA ARG A 210 0.03 -14.16 -4.69
C ARG A 210 0.12 -15.23 -5.77
N MET A 211 -0.74 -15.13 -6.79
CA MET A 211 -0.78 -16.09 -7.92
C MET A 211 0.38 -15.86 -8.90
N ASP A 212 1.62 -16.08 -8.47
CA ASP A 212 2.84 -15.86 -9.26
C ASP A 212 3.74 -17.11 -9.31
N GLU A 213 4.99 -16.96 -9.77
CA GLU A 213 5.93 -18.08 -9.89
C GLU A 213 6.15 -18.81 -8.56
N ARG A 214 6.09 -18.12 -7.42
CA ARG A 214 6.31 -18.70 -6.08
C ARG A 214 5.16 -19.60 -5.67
N PHE A 215 3.93 -19.24 -6.03
CA PHE A 215 2.72 -20.02 -5.74
C PHE A 215 2.85 -21.50 -6.13
N LEU A 216 3.41 -21.77 -7.30
CA LEU A 216 3.58 -23.12 -7.85
C LEU A 216 4.95 -23.75 -7.60
N ARG A 217 5.97 -22.97 -7.21
CA ARG A 217 7.35 -23.45 -7.14
C ARG A 217 7.53 -24.47 -6.01
N GLY A 218 8.10 -25.63 -6.35
CA GLY A 218 8.43 -26.66 -5.37
C GLY A 218 7.25 -27.53 -4.94
N ASP A 219 6.09 -27.39 -5.58
CA ASP A 219 4.86 -28.11 -5.24
C ASP A 219 4.20 -28.67 -6.51
N ASP A 220 4.67 -29.85 -6.94
CA ASP A 220 4.22 -30.47 -8.19
C ASP A 220 2.76 -30.96 -8.12
N GLU A 221 2.26 -31.33 -6.94
CA GLU A 221 0.85 -31.67 -6.76
C GLU A 221 -0.06 -30.46 -6.97
N LYS A 222 0.35 -29.29 -6.44
CA LYS A 222 -0.34 -28.02 -6.71
C LYS A 222 -0.29 -27.64 -8.18
N VAL A 223 0.87 -27.81 -8.85
CA VAL A 223 0.97 -27.57 -10.30
C VAL A 223 -0.01 -28.46 -11.06
N LYS A 224 -0.04 -29.75 -10.75
CA LYS A 224 -0.94 -30.72 -11.38
C LYS A 224 -2.40 -30.41 -11.15
N TYR A 225 -2.77 -30.04 -9.93
CA TYR A 225 -4.13 -29.63 -9.59
C TYR A 225 -4.58 -28.42 -10.42
N TYR A 226 -3.82 -27.32 -10.38
CA TYR A 226 -4.23 -26.07 -11.02
C TYR A 226 -4.06 -26.04 -12.53
N THR A 227 -3.11 -26.79 -13.09
CA THR A 227 -2.75 -26.66 -14.51
C THR A 227 -2.96 -27.92 -15.33
N GLY A 228 -3.08 -29.08 -14.69
CA GLY A 228 -3.06 -30.38 -15.34
C GLY A 228 -1.66 -30.83 -15.81
N LEU A 229 -0.63 -29.97 -15.69
CA LEU A 229 0.75 -30.32 -16.04
C LEU A 229 1.41 -31.13 -14.91
N PRO A 230 2.34 -32.04 -15.23
CA PRO A 230 2.85 -32.99 -14.23
C PRO A 230 3.74 -32.35 -13.16
N ASN A 231 4.39 -31.22 -13.44
CA ASN A 231 5.30 -30.55 -12.50
C ASN A 231 5.66 -29.13 -12.98
N PHE A 232 6.29 -28.36 -12.10
CA PHE A 232 6.66 -26.96 -12.37
C PHE A 232 7.63 -26.83 -13.55
N ALA A 233 8.53 -27.80 -13.76
CA ALA A 233 9.50 -27.76 -14.85
C ALA A 233 8.83 -27.81 -16.24
N ILE A 234 7.79 -28.65 -16.41
CA ILE A 234 7.02 -28.70 -17.65
C ILE A 234 6.23 -27.41 -17.87
N PHE A 235 5.63 -26.85 -16.81
CA PHE A 235 4.97 -25.54 -16.89
C PHE A 235 5.95 -24.47 -17.38
N GLN A 236 7.14 -24.40 -16.76
CA GLN A 236 8.15 -23.40 -17.10
C GLN A 236 8.68 -23.58 -18.53
N ALA A 237 8.94 -24.82 -18.96
CA ALA A 237 9.35 -25.12 -20.32
C ALA A 237 8.28 -24.69 -21.35
N MET A 238 7.00 -24.96 -21.07
CA MET A 238 5.90 -24.49 -21.90
C MET A 238 5.83 -22.96 -21.94
N LEU A 239 5.91 -22.30 -20.78
CA LEU A 239 5.90 -20.84 -20.67
C LEU A 239 7.02 -20.21 -21.50
N LEU A 240 8.25 -20.74 -21.43
CA LEU A 240 9.37 -20.23 -22.21
C LEU A 240 9.15 -20.37 -23.73
N ASN A 241 8.46 -21.42 -24.18
CA ASN A 241 8.14 -21.62 -25.60
C ASN A 241 7.08 -20.65 -26.14
N ILE A 242 6.21 -20.12 -25.27
CA ILE A 242 5.11 -19.22 -25.67
C ILE A 242 5.39 -17.75 -25.31
N LEU A 243 6.32 -17.50 -24.39
CA LEU A 243 6.68 -16.16 -23.91
C LEU A 243 6.94 -15.14 -25.04
N PRO A 244 7.61 -15.48 -26.16
CA PRO A 244 7.85 -14.53 -27.25
C PRO A 244 6.59 -14.04 -27.97
N TYR A 245 5.48 -14.78 -27.84
CA TYR A 245 4.22 -14.52 -28.54
C TYR A 245 3.16 -13.87 -27.64
N ILE A 246 3.39 -13.86 -26.33
CA ILE A 246 2.54 -13.17 -25.37
C ILE A 246 2.93 -11.69 -25.38
N HIS A 247 1.99 -10.82 -25.77
CA HIS A 247 2.26 -9.39 -25.88
C HIS A 247 2.54 -8.77 -24.50
N GLN A 248 3.76 -8.28 -24.29
CA GLN A 248 4.24 -7.70 -23.03
C GLN A 248 3.99 -6.18 -22.91
N GLY A 249 2.97 -5.64 -23.57
CA GLY A 249 2.61 -4.21 -23.43
C GLY A 249 2.24 -3.85 -21.98
N LYS A 250 1.80 -2.62 -21.72
CA LYS A 250 1.36 -2.16 -20.38
C LYS A 250 0.18 -3.00 -19.85
N ARG A 251 0.46 -4.16 -19.27
CA ARG A 251 -0.50 -5.12 -18.70
C ARG A 251 -0.37 -5.14 -17.19
N LYS A 252 -1.49 -5.41 -16.53
CA LYS A 252 -1.54 -5.64 -15.08
C LYS A 252 -1.07 -7.06 -14.69
N LEU A 253 -1.09 -8.00 -15.64
CA LEU A 253 -0.72 -9.40 -15.43
C LEU A 253 0.60 -9.73 -16.12
N THR A 254 1.43 -10.53 -15.45
CA THR A 254 2.66 -11.09 -16.05
C THR A 254 2.33 -12.18 -17.07
N ALA A 255 3.30 -12.57 -17.91
CA ALA A 255 3.13 -13.68 -18.83
C ALA A 255 2.88 -15.01 -18.10
N PHE A 256 3.58 -15.24 -16.98
CA PHE A 256 3.33 -16.38 -16.10
C PHE A 256 1.87 -16.41 -15.65
N GLN A 257 1.36 -15.28 -15.13
CA GLN A 257 -0.02 -15.16 -14.69
C GLN A 257 -1.02 -15.40 -15.80
N CYS A 258 -0.78 -14.84 -17.00
CA CYS A 258 -1.58 -15.05 -18.21
C CYS A 258 -1.78 -16.55 -18.51
N VAL A 259 -0.68 -17.30 -18.45
CA VAL A 259 -0.65 -18.73 -18.72
C VAL A 259 -1.31 -19.51 -17.59
N LEU A 260 -0.96 -19.20 -16.34
CA LEU A 260 -1.53 -19.85 -15.17
C LEU A 260 -3.06 -19.71 -15.14
N LEU A 261 -3.61 -18.50 -15.30
CA LEU A 261 -5.06 -18.31 -15.29
C LEU A 261 -5.76 -19.10 -16.41
N THR A 262 -5.09 -19.23 -17.55
CA THR A 262 -5.65 -19.89 -18.73
C THR A 262 -5.72 -21.39 -18.49
N LEU A 263 -4.65 -21.99 -17.96
CA LEU A 263 -4.65 -23.40 -17.60
C LEU A 263 -5.61 -23.71 -16.45
N MET A 264 -5.67 -22.85 -15.43
CA MET A 264 -6.66 -22.99 -14.34
C MET A 264 -8.08 -23.00 -14.86
N ARG A 265 -8.42 -22.09 -15.78
CA ARG A 265 -9.73 -22.07 -16.40
C ARG A 265 -10.01 -23.34 -17.22
N LEU A 266 -9.06 -23.80 -18.03
CA LEU A 266 -9.24 -25.00 -18.83
C LEU A 266 -9.36 -26.27 -17.98
N ARG A 267 -8.60 -26.35 -16.88
CA ARG A 267 -8.51 -27.55 -16.04
C ARG A 267 -9.65 -27.65 -15.03
N LEU A 268 -10.00 -26.53 -14.40
CA LEU A 268 -10.93 -26.48 -13.27
C LEU A 268 -12.28 -25.83 -13.62
N ASP A 269 -12.46 -25.42 -14.89
CA ASP A 269 -13.64 -24.69 -15.39
C ASP A 269 -14.01 -23.45 -14.53
N LEU A 270 -12.99 -22.76 -14.00
CA LEU A 270 -13.22 -21.63 -13.10
C LEU A 270 -13.90 -20.46 -13.83
N PRO A 271 -14.98 -19.88 -13.27
CA PRO A 271 -15.61 -18.68 -13.81
C PRO A 271 -14.64 -17.50 -13.87
N PHE A 272 -14.76 -16.65 -14.89
CA PHE A 272 -13.94 -15.43 -14.99
C PHE A 272 -14.06 -14.52 -13.76
N GLN A 273 -15.23 -14.50 -13.10
CA GLN A 273 -15.42 -13.75 -11.86
C GLN A 273 -14.53 -14.27 -10.72
N HIS A 274 -14.37 -15.59 -10.63
CA HIS A 274 -13.53 -16.18 -9.59
C HIS A 274 -12.05 -15.88 -9.86
N LEU A 275 -11.63 -16.03 -11.12
CA LEU A 275 -10.28 -15.67 -11.55
C LEU A 275 -9.98 -14.17 -11.35
N SER A 276 -10.95 -13.26 -11.50
CA SER A 276 -10.72 -11.84 -11.18
C SER A 276 -10.37 -11.60 -9.73
N HIS A 277 -10.99 -12.35 -8.80
CA HIS A 277 -10.68 -12.23 -7.37
C HIS A 277 -9.29 -12.80 -7.07
N LEU A 278 -8.97 -14.00 -7.58
CA LEU A 278 -7.68 -14.65 -7.35
C LEU A 278 -6.50 -13.83 -7.87
N PHE A 279 -6.65 -13.21 -9.05
CA PHE A 279 -5.59 -12.42 -9.67
C PHE A 279 -5.69 -10.91 -9.37
N GLN A 280 -6.67 -10.49 -8.56
CA GLN A 280 -6.91 -9.10 -8.17
C GLN A 280 -6.95 -8.12 -9.36
N VAL A 281 -7.61 -8.53 -10.45
CA VAL A 281 -7.81 -7.72 -11.66
C VAL A 281 -9.26 -7.74 -12.09
N HIS A 282 -9.69 -6.72 -12.83
CA HIS A 282 -11.07 -6.66 -13.33
C HIS A 282 -11.40 -7.85 -14.25
N ARG A 283 -12.65 -8.33 -14.22
CA ARG A 283 -13.15 -9.48 -15.01
C ARG A 283 -12.84 -9.34 -16.52
N THR A 284 -12.92 -8.13 -17.07
CA THR A 284 -12.58 -7.89 -18.48
C THR A 284 -11.11 -8.16 -18.78
N THR A 285 -10.20 -7.81 -17.86
CA THR A 285 -8.76 -8.10 -17.98
C THR A 285 -8.50 -9.61 -18.03
N VAL A 286 -9.18 -10.38 -17.18
CA VAL A 286 -9.13 -11.85 -17.17
C VAL A 286 -9.61 -12.41 -18.52
N GLY A 287 -10.74 -11.94 -19.02
CA GLY A 287 -11.30 -12.39 -20.30
C GLY A 287 -10.37 -12.13 -21.49
N VAL A 288 -9.80 -10.91 -21.56
CA VAL A 288 -8.82 -10.55 -22.61
C VAL A 288 -7.55 -11.39 -22.49
N ALA A 289 -7.02 -11.56 -21.28
CA ALA A 289 -5.82 -12.36 -21.03
C ALA A 289 -6.05 -13.82 -21.43
N PHE A 290 -7.19 -14.40 -21.07
CA PHE A 290 -7.57 -15.76 -21.47
C PHE A 290 -7.64 -15.90 -22.99
N GLN A 291 -8.38 -15.03 -23.68
CA GLN A 291 -8.58 -15.12 -25.13
C GLN A 291 -7.25 -15.03 -25.90
N GLN A 292 -6.39 -14.10 -25.53
CA GLN A 292 -5.09 -13.92 -26.19
C GLN A 292 -4.14 -15.09 -25.89
N THR A 293 -4.16 -15.59 -24.65
CA THR A 293 -3.27 -16.68 -24.25
C THR A 293 -3.70 -18.00 -24.88
N ILE A 294 -5.01 -18.28 -24.98
CA ILE A 294 -5.51 -19.52 -25.59
C ILE A 294 -5.22 -19.55 -27.10
N GLU A 295 -5.31 -18.43 -27.80
CA GLU A 295 -4.94 -18.32 -29.22
C GLU A 295 -3.45 -18.61 -29.43
N VAL A 296 -2.58 -18.06 -28.58
CA VAL A 296 -1.14 -18.35 -28.61
C VAL A 296 -0.87 -19.82 -28.30
N LEU A 297 -1.49 -20.38 -27.25
CA LEU A 297 -1.34 -21.80 -26.90
C LEU A 297 -1.78 -22.69 -28.06
N TYR A 298 -2.91 -22.41 -28.69
CA TYR A 298 -3.37 -23.15 -29.87
C TYR A 298 -2.37 -23.07 -31.03
N ALA A 299 -1.90 -21.87 -31.38
CA ALA A 299 -0.95 -21.68 -32.47
C ALA A 299 0.38 -22.42 -32.22
N ARG A 300 0.82 -22.51 -30.96
CA ARG A 300 2.12 -23.12 -30.61
C ARG A 300 2.04 -24.61 -30.30
N LEU A 301 0.92 -25.09 -29.77
CA LEU A 301 0.75 -26.48 -29.31
C LEU A 301 -0.11 -27.34 -30.25
N SER A 302 -0.77 -26.75 -31.26
CA SER A 302 -1.59 -27.49 -32.23
C SER A 302 -0.82 -28.63 -32.92
N LEU A 303 0.49 -28.46 -33.14
CA LEU A 303 1.34 -29.48 -33.75
C LEU A 303 1.52 -30.74 -32.88
N ILE A 304 1.27 -30.64 -31.57
CA ILE A 304 1.38 -31.78 -30.64
C ILE A 304 0.15 -32.68 -30.74
N VAL A 305 -1.00 -32.13 -31.16
CA VAL A 305 -2.26 -32.87 -31.26
C VAL A 305 -2.48 -33.29 -32.71
N HIS A 306 -2.16 -34.55 -33.02
CA HIS A 306 -2.53 -35.12 -34.31
C HIS A 306 -4.03 -35.44 -34.33
N TRP A 307 -4.77 -34.73 -35.18
CA TRP A 307 -6.18 -35.02 -35.45
C TRP A 307 -6.32 -35.83 -36.76
N PRO A 308 -6.72 -37.12 -36.70
CA PRO A 308 -6.88 -37.94 -37.91
C PRO A 308 -7.98 -37.39 -38.83
N SER A 309 -7.88 -37.71 -40.12
CA SER A 309 -8.93 -37.34 -41.09
C SER A 309 -10.27 -38.03 -40.74
N ARG A 310 -11.37 -37.44 -41.22
CA ARG A 310 -12.71 -37.97 -41.00
C ARG A 310 -12.84 -39.42 -41.45
N ASP A 311 -12.27 -39.75 -42.61
CA ASP A 311 -12.32 -41.10 -43.17
C ASP A 311 -11.55 -42.10 -42.30
N CYS A 312 -10.36 -41.72 -41.81
CA CYS A 312 -9.59 -42.54 -40.89
C CYS A 312 -10.38 -42.82 -39.60
N LEU A 313 -11.00 -41.79 -39.02
CA LEU A 313 -11.82 -41.94 -37.81
C LEU A 313 -12.99 -42.90 -38.04
N MET A 314 -13.67 -42.79 -39.18
CA MET A 314 -14.80 -43.65 -39.52
C MET A 314 -14.41 -45.11 -39.70
N VAL A 315 -13.23 -45.39 -40.26
CA VAL A 315 -12.71 -46.76 -40.41
C VAL A 315 -12.36 -47.37 -39.06
N SER A 316 -11.80 -46.56 -38.14
CA SER A 316 -11.42 -47.03 -36.80
C SER A 316 -12.55 -47.05 -35.76
N MET A 317 -13.74 -46.51 -36.10
CA MET A 317 -14.83 -46.37 -35.14
C MET A 317 -15.42 -47.74 -34.76
N PRO A 318 -15.49 -48.10 -33.46
CA PRO A 318 -16.09 -49.37 -33.06
C PRO A 318 -17.58 -49.43 -33.43
N HIS A 319 -18.05 -50.61 -33.84
CA HIS A 319 -19.41 -50.80 -34.39
C HIS A 319 -20.52 -50.30 -33.45
N GLN A 320 -20.37 -50.51 -32.14
CA GLN A 320 -21.34 -50.06 -31.13
C GLN A 320 -21.55 -48.53 -31.14
N PHE A 321 -20.50 -47.76 -31.43
CA PHE A 321 -20.60 -46.30 -31.55
C PHE A 321 -21.27 -45.90 -32.87
N ILE A 322 -21.04 -46.64 -33.95
CA ILE A 322 -21.72 -46.42 -35.24
C ILE A 322 -23.22 -46.70 -35.09
N GLU A 323 -23.61 -47.76 -34.40
CA GLU A 323 -25.02 -48.07 -34.13
C GLU A 323 -25.70 -46.98 -33.29
N SER A 324 -25.02 -46.50 -32.25
CA SER A 324 -25.60 -45.55 -31.30
C SER A 324 -25.64 -44.11 -31.82
N PHE A 325 -24.61 -43.69 -32.57
CA PHE A 325 -24.40 -42.29 -32.93
C PHE A 325 -24.21 -42.05 -34.43
N GLY A 326 -24.26 -43.10 -35.25
CA GLY A 326 -24.08 -43.02 -36.69
C GLY A 326 -22.70 -42.51 -37.11
N LYS A 327 -22.63 -41.93 -38.30
CA LYS A 327 -21.41 -41.31 -38.85
C LYS A 327 -21.25 -39.84 -38.45
N HIS A 328 -21.93 -39.40 -37.39
CA HIS A 328 -21.95 -38.00 -36.97
C HIS A 328 -20.93 -37.69 -35.87
N VAL A 329 -20.53 -38.68 -35.07
CA VAL A 329 -19.51 -38.51 -34.02
C VAL A 329 -18.10 -38.58 -34.59
N ALA A 330 -17.17 -37.75 -34.10
CA ALA A 330 -15.77 -37.74 -34.52
C ALA A 330 -14.82 -38.23 -33.44
N ALA A 331 -15.05 -37.79 -32.22
CA ALA A 331 -14.34 -38.21 -31.04
C ALA A 331 -15.27 -38.07 -29.83
N ILE A 332 -14.93 -38.78 -28.78
CA ILE A 332 -15.52 -38.59 -27.46
C ILE A 332 -14.38 -38.10 -26.58
N VAL A 333 -14.57 -36.92 -26.03
CA VAL A 333 -13.60 -36.35 -25.09
C VAL A 333 -14.08 -36.74 -23.72
N ASP A 334 -13.38 -37.70 -23.13
CA ASP A 334 -13.66 -38.17 -21.77
C ASP A 334 -12.95 -37.24 -20.78
N CYS A 335 -13.73 -36.43 -20.08
CA CYS A 335 -13.24 -35.44 -19.11
C CYS A 335 -13.49 -36.00 -17.70
N PHE A 336 -12.45 -36.57 -17.06
CA PHE A 336 -12.48 -36.98 -15.65
C PHE A 336 -12.01 -35.87 -14.70
#